data_AF-A0A935LNY5-F1
#
_entry.id   AF-A0A935LNY5-F1
#
_cell.length_a   1.000
_cell.length_b   1.000
_cell.length_c   1.000
_cell.angle_alpha   90.00
_cell.angle_beta   90.00
_cell.angle_gamma   90.00
#
_symmetry.space_group_name_H-M   'P 1'
#
loop_
_entity.id
_entity.type
_entity.pdbx_description
1 polymer ?
#
loop_
_entity_poly.entity_id
_entity_poly.type
_entity_poly.pdbx_seq_one_letter_code
_entity_poly.pdbx_strand_id
1 'polypeptide(L)'
;MKWELDDTTSDGIRFLLVGAGSLFALRLAYVGILRWNQAAEPNSLEARVAEFQNGYWLADAHTLVTGHMAVGERMALAVVITAVLAALVAGVVYVIMRVLRRPAERAVVRTARIALVVGGAWFVYAALMVPASSIRLGSEALVQIDRAHIAELSLPFTTNERTTPWATIDPVQVEERTDDPSGNNVRYCITARTNGSVITLAEHRTETAGSDTEHLRMERLAETIRTTYLQR
;
A
#
# COMPACT_ATOMS: atom_id res chain seq x y z
N MET A 1 -46.67 -3.71 12.45
CA MET A 1 -45.54 -3.25 13.30
C MET A 1 -44.44 -2.69 12.41
N LYS A 2 -44.28 -1.37 12.39
CA LYS A 2 -43.11 -0.72 11.76
C LYS A 2 -41.90 -1.02 12.64
N TRP A 3 -40.90 -1.68 12.07
CA TRP A 3 -39.55 -1.65 12.64
C TRP A 3 -39.00 -0.25 12.37
N GLU A 4 -39.25 0.68 13.27
CA GLU A 4 -38.48 1.91 13.35
C GLU A 4 -37.11 1.50 13.91
N LEU A 5 -36.08 1.52 13.05
CA LEU A 5 -34.72 1.53 13.57
C LEU A 5 -34.61 2.82 14.38
N ASP A 6 -34.52 2.64 15.68
CA ASP A 6 -34.45 3.66 16.72
C ASP A 6 -33.41 4.74 16.36
N ASP A 7 -33.75 6.02 16.59
CA ASP A 7 -32.95 7.21 16.24
C ASP A 7 -31.49 7.11 16.72
N THR A 8 -31.30 6.38 17.82
CA THR A 8 -30.02 6.02 18.44
C THR A 8 -29.07 5.26 17.49
N THR A 9 -29.58 4.43 16.58
CA THR A 9 -28.73 3.67 15.64
C THR A 9 -28.20 4.56 14.51
N SER A 10 -29.01 5.52 14.07
CA SER A 10 -28.60 6.52 13.06
C SER A 10 -27.52 7.44 13.61
N ASP A 11 -27.65 7.88 14.85
CA ASP A 11 -26.65 8.71 15.51
C ASP A 11 -25.37 7.93 15.85
N GLY A 12 -25.48 6.66 16.26
CA GLY A 12 -24.32 5.79 16.45
C GLY A 12 -23.45 5.66 15.20
N ILE A 13 -24.06 5.47 14.03
CA ILE A 13 -23.34 5.41 12.74
C ILE A 13 -22.67 6.75 12.41
N ARG A 14 -23.34 7.88 12.68
CA ARG A 14 -22.75 9.21 12.48
C ARG A 14 -21.54 9.43 13.38
N PHE A 15 -21.64 9.08 14.66
CA PHE A 15 -20.51 9.17 15.59
C PHE A 15 -19.34 8.27 15.17
N LEU A 16 -19.62 7.06 14.70
CA LEU A 16 -18.59 6.17 14.15
C LEU A 16 -17.91 6.78 12.92
N LEU A 17 -18.67 7.35 11.99
CA LEU A 17 -18.12 7.99 10.80
C LEU A 17 -17.29 9.25 11.14
N VAL A 18 -17.78 10.08 12.07
CA VAL A 18 -17.03 11.24 12.55
C VAL A 18 -15.76 10.79 13.27
N GLY A 19 -15.85 9.81 14.18
CA GLY A 19 -14.69 9.29 14.90
C GLY A 19 -13.63 8.68 13.97
N ALA A 20 -14.05 7.84 13.02
CA ALA A 20 -13.17 7.27 12.00
C ALA A 20 -12.56 8.34 11.10
N GLY A 21 -13.35 9.32 10.67
CA GLY A 21 -12.89 10.45 9.87
C GLY A 21 -11.88 11.34 10.61
N SER A 22 -12.14 11.64 11.88
CA SER A 22 -11.22 12.38 12.75
C SER A 22 -9.93 11.62 12.99
N LEU A 23 -9.98 10.30 13.24
CA LEU A 23 -8.78 9.47 13.36
C LEU A 23 -7.97 9.42 12.06
N PHE A 24 -8.64 9.32 10.92
CA PHE A 24 -8.00 9.36 9.61
C PHE A 24 -7.30 10.71 9.36
N ALA A 25 -8.00 11.82 9.62
CA ALA A 25 -7.43 13.16 9.51
C ALA A 25 -6.26 13.38 10.48
N LEU A 26 -6.38 12.89 11.73
CA LEU A 26 -5.31 12.96 12.72
C LEU A 26 -4.09 12.15 12.28
N ARG A 27 -4.29 10.98 11.69
CA ARG A 27 -3.20 10.14 11.18
C ARG A 27 -2.51 10.77 9.98
N LEU A 28 -3.26 11.37 9.07
CA LEU A 28 -2.72 12.18 7.96
C LEU A 28 -1.89 13.36 8.49
N ALA A 29 -2.42 14.10 9.47
CA ALA A 29 -1.72 15.22 10.09
C ALA A 29 -0.45 14.75 10.81
N TYR A 30 -0.53 13.65 11.56
CA TYR A 30 0.61 13.07 12.27
C TYR A 30 1.72 12.66 11.30
N VAL A 31 1.38 11.93 10.24
CA VAL A 31 2.37 11.50 9.22
C VAL A 31 2.93 12.70 8.46
N GLY A 32 2.10 13.71 8.16
CA GLY A 32 2.54 14.95 7.55
C GLY A 32 3.53 15.71 8.43
N ILE A 33 3.25 15.85 9.73
CA ILE A 33 4.14 16.49 10.72
C ILE A 33 5.44 15.69 10.88
N LEU A 34 5.35 14.35 10.94
CA LEU A 34 6.51 13.48 11.05
C LEU A 34 7.46 13.70 9.86
N ARG A 35 6.93 13.71 8.63
CA ARG A 35 7.71 14.00 7.43
C ARG A 35 8.26 15.41 7.36
N TRP A 36 7.52 16.40 7.87
CA TRP A 36 8.02 17.77 7.95
C TRP A 36 9.21 17.90 8.89
N ASN A 37 9.21 17.16 10.00
CA ASN A 37 10.26 17.22 11.02
C ASN A 37 11.44 16.28 10.76
N GLN A 38 11.24 15.21 9.98
CA GLN A 38 12.28 14.24 9.62
C GLN A 38 12.92 14.61 8.28
N ALA A 39 13.69 15.70 8.26
CA ALA A 39 14.66 15.90 7.20
C ALA A 39 15.83 14.93 7.44
N ALA A 40 15.73 13.73 6.88
CA ALA A 40 16.81 12.75 6.93
C ALA A 40 18.08 13.36 6.33
N GLU A 41 19.24 13.10 6.94
CA GLU A 41 20.51 13.55 6.37
C GLU A 41 20.67 12.95 4.97
N PRO A 42 21.13 13.71 3.95
CA PRO A 42 21.12 13.28 2.54
C PRO A 42 21.84 11.95 2.25
N ASN A 43 22.75 11.52 3.13
CA ASN A 43 23.53 10.29 2.98
C ASN A 43 23.12 9.17 3.94
N SER A 44 22.07 9.37 4.74
CA SER A 44 21.57 8.35 5.65
C SER A 44 20.86 7.21 4.90
N LEU A 45 20.82 6.02 5.50
CA LEU A 45 20.04 4.89 4.99
C LEU A 45 18.57 5.29 4.81
N GLU A 46 18.01 6.05 5.74
CA GLU A 46 16.64 6.55 5.72
C GLU A 46 16.34 7.39 4.47
N ALA A 47 17.24 8.31 4.11
CA ALA A 47 17.10 9.12 2.90
C ALA A 47 17.11 8.25 1.63
N ARG A 48 17.98 7.24 1.58
CA ARG A 48 18.05 6.31 0.44
C ARG A 48 16.82 5.41 0.36
N VAL A 49 16.32 4.91 1.48
CA VAL A 49 15.11 4.08 1.55
C VAL A 49 13.88 4.90 1.14
N ALA A 50 13.81 6.18 1.53
CA ALA A 50 12.69 7.07 1.18
C ALA A 50 12.45 7.19 -0.33
N GLU A 51 13.50 7.11 -1.15
CA GLU A 51 13.39 7.12 -2.61
C GLU A 51 12.59 5.92 -3.16
N PHE A 52 12.62 4.79 -2.45
CA PHE A 52 11.95 3.53 -2.84
C PHE A 52 10.63 3.30 -2.09
N GLN A 53 10.07 4.34 -1.48
CA GLN A 53 8.74 4.29 -0.88
C GLN A 53 7.62 4.59 -1.89
N ASN A 54 7.93 4.83 -3.18
CA ASN A 54 6.97 5.00 -4.27
C ASN A 54 5.82 5.99 -3.94
N GLY A 55 6.15 7.07 -3.22
CA GLY A 55 5.19 8.11 -2.83
C GLY A 55 4.18 7.70 -1.74
N TYR A 56 4.32 6.51 -1.13
CA TYR A 56 3.57 6.16 0.08
C TYR A 56 4.03 7.04 1.25
N TRP A 57 3.11 7.37 2.15
CA TRP A 57 3.34 8.15 3.35
C TRP A 57 3.53 7.20 4.53
N LEU A 58 4.70 6.56 4.58
CA LEU A 58 5.02 5.60 5.63
C LEU A 58 5.60 6.32 6.85
N ALA A 59 5.23 5.84 8.04
CA ALA A 59 5.78 6.33 9.30
C ALA A 59 7.15 5.73 9.63
N ASP A 60 7.49 4.59 9.01
CA ASP A 60 8.77 3.90 9.20
C ASP A 60 9.72 4.24 8.05
N ALA A 61 10.85 4.87 8.38
CA ALA A 61 11.88 5.28 7.43
C ALA A 61 12.70 4.11 6.88
N HIS A 62 12.59 2.91 7.47
CA HIS A 62 13.32 1.70 7.06
C HIS A 62 12.46 0.72 6.25
N THR A 63 11.30 1.18 5.75
CA THR A 63 10.41 0.36 4.92
C THR A 63 10.58 0.69 3.44
N LEU A 64 10.88 -0.35 2.65
CA LEU A 64 10.88 -0.37 1.20
C LEU A 64 9.52 -0.84 0.68
N VAL A 65 9.05 -0.29 -0.45
CA VAL A 65 7.80 -0.71 -1.07
C VAL A 65 8.08 -1.44 -2.38
N THR A 66 7.57 -2.66 -2.47
CA THR A 66 7.64 -3.47 -3.69
C THR A 66 6.36 -3.22 -4.49
N GLY A 67 6.44 -2.33 -5.47
CA GLY A 67 5.34 -1.90 -6.33
C GLY A 67 5.84 -0.84 -7.32
N HIS A 68 5.08 -0.57 -8.36
CA HIS A 68 5.51 0.34 -9.44
C HIS A 68 4.47 1.40 -9.82
N MET A 69 3.23 1.30 -9.31
CA MET A 69 2.20 2.28 -9.66
C MET A 69 2.52 3.63 -9.04
N ALA A 70 2.43 4.68 -9.85
CA ALA A 70 2.56 6.04 -9.37
C ALA A 70 1.38 6.42 -8.46
N VAL A 71 1.57 7.39 -7.56
CA VAL A 71 0.52 7.85 -6.63
C VAL A 71 -0.76 8.22 -7.37
N GLY A 72 -0.66 8.90 -8.51
CA GLY A 72 -1.80 9.28 -9.33
C GLY A 72 -2.60 8.08 -9.86
N GLU A 73 -1.92 7.05 -10.34
CA GLU A 73 -2.55 5.81 -10.82
C GLU A 73 -3.26 5.07 -9.70
N ARG A 74 -2.63 4.98 -8.52
CA ARG A 74 -3.23 4.36 -7.33
C ARG A 74 -4.49 5.10 -6.88
N MET A 75 -4.47 6.43 -6.92
CA MET A 75 -5.64 7.25 -6.58
C MET A 75 -6.77 7.09 -7.61
N ALA A 76 -6.45 7.06 -8.90
CA ALA A 76 -7.42 6.79 -9.95
C ALA A 76 -8.06 5.40 -9.77
N LEU A 77 -7.24 4.38 -9.52
CA LEU A 77 -7.71 3.03 -9.23
C LEU A 77 -8.59 2.99 -7.97
N ALA A 78 -8.23 3.72 -6.92
CA ALA A 78 -9.02 3.79 -5.69
C ALA A 78 -10.44 4.33 -5.95
N VAL A 79 -10.57 5.37 -6.79
CA VAL A 79 -11.87 5.92 -7.19
C VAL A 79 -12.67 4.90 -7.99
N VAL A 80 -12.04 4.22 -8.97
CA VAL A 80 -12.71 3.22 -9.80
C VAL A 80 -13.21 2.04 -8.95
N ILE A 81 -12.35 1.46 -8.09
CA ILE A 81 -12.73 0.35 -7.23
C ILE A 81 -13.85 0.76 -6.26
N THR A 82 -13.78 1.97 -5.71
CA THR A 82 -14.83 2.50 -4.82
C THR A 82 -16.17 2.58 -5.54
N ALA A 83 -16.20 3.09 -6.77
CA ALA A 83 -17.42 3.21 -7.57
C ALA A 83 -18.00 1.82 -7.91
N VAL A 84 -17.15 0.88 -8.33
CA VAL A 84 -17.54 -0.51 -8.63
C VAL A 84 -18.09 -1.19 -7.38
N LEU A 85 -17.41 -1.07 -6.24
CA LEU A 85 -17.85 -1.65 -4.98
C LEU A 85 -19.20 -1.07 -4.54
N ALA A 86 -19.38 0.25 -4.64
CA ALA A 86 -20.65 0.89 -4.30
C ALA A 86 -21.79 0.40 -5.19
N ALA A 87 -21.55 0.24 -6.49
CA ALA A 87 -22.54 -0.31 -7.43
C ALA A 87 -22.89 -1.77 -7.11
N LEU A 88 -21.89 -2.61 -6.79
CA LEU A 88 -22.11 -4.01 -6.42
C LEU A 88 -22.92 -4.13 -5.13
N VAL A 89 -22.55 -3.39 -4.08
CA VAL A 89 -23.28 -3.39 -2.80
C VAL A 89 -24.71 -2.88 -2.99
N ALA A 90 -24.89 -1.81 -3.76
CA ALA A 90 -26.21 -1.29 -4.10
C ALA A 90 -27.06 -2.31 -4.86
N GLY A 91 -26.46 -3.03 -5.81
CA GLY A 91 -27.09 -4.12 -6.57
C GLY A 91 -27.52 -5.28 -5.67
N VAL A 92 -26.66 -5.72 -4.74
CA VAL A 92 -26.99 -6.76 -3.76
C VAL A 92 -28.18 -6.33 -2.89
N VAL A 93 -28.17 -5.10 -2.37
CA VAL A 93 -29.31 -4.57 -1.59
C VAL A 93 -30.58 -4.50 -2.42
N TYR A 94 -30.50 -4.10 -3.69
CA TYR A 94 -31.65 -4.08 -4.58
C TYR A 94 -32.26 -5.48 -4.74
N VAL A 95 -31.43 -6.50 -5.00
CA VAL A 95 -31.86 -7.90 -5.14
C VAL A 95 -32.53 -8.38 -3.85
N ILE A 96 -31.92 -8.13 -2.69
CA ILE A 96 -32.47 -8.52 -1.38
C ILE A 96 -33.84 -7.87 -1.15
N MET A 97 -33.95 -6.56 -1.37
CA MET A 97 -35.21 -5.82 -1.17
C MET A 97 -36.31 -6.29 -2.13
N ARG A 98 -35.94 -6.63 -3.37
CA ARG A 98 -36.86 -7.18 -4.37
C ARG A 98 -37.37 -8.57 -3.96
N VAL A 99 -36.49 -9.44 -3.47
CA VAL A 99 -36.87 -10.76 -2.93
C VAL A 99 -37.83 -10.61 -1.74
N LEU A 100 -37.58 -9.62 -0.87
CA LEU A 100 -38.43 -9.30 0.28
C LEU A 100 -39.69 -8.49 -0.06
N ARG A 101 -39.92 -8.16 -1.33
CA ARG A 101 -41.04 -7.34 -1.83
C ARG A 101 -41.18 -5.98 -1.11
N ARG A 102 -40.05 -5.37 -0.73
CA ARG A 102 -39.99 -4.07 -0.06
C ARG A 102 -39.55 -2.95 -1.03
N PRO A 103 -39.92 -1.68 -0.77
CA PRO A 103 -39.43 -0.57 -1.57
C PRO A 103 -37.90 -0.45 -1.46
N ALA A 104 -37.21 -0.59 -2.59
CA ALA A 104 -35.76 -0.68 -2.64
C ALA A 104 -35.06 0.68 -2.82
N GLU A 105 -35.69 1.65 -3.49
CA GLU A 105 -35.03 2.88 -3.97
C GLU A 105 -34.24 3.63 -2.89
N ARG A 106 -34.90 3.96 -1.76
CA ARG A 106 -34.26 4.70 -0.67
C ARG A 106 -33.13 3.90 -0.01
N ALA A 107 -33.31 2.58 0.13
CA ALA A 107 -32.32 1.71 0.74
C ALA A 107 -31.07 1.55 -0.15
N VAL A 108 -31.29 1.37 -1.45
CA VAL A 108 -30.21 1.24 -2.46
C VAL A 108 -29.38 2.52 -2.51
N VAL A 109 -30.02 3.69 -2.63
CA VAL A 109 -29.31 4.98 -2.68
C VAL A 109 -28.55 5.24 -1.37
N ARG A 110 -29.16 4.96 -0.20
CA ARG A 110 -28.50 5.14 1.09
C ARG A 110 -27.28 4.23 1.21
N THR A 111 -27.40 2.96 0.82
CA THR A 111 -26.30 2.00 0.90
C THR A 111 -25.19 2.35 -0.09
N ALA A 112 -25.52 2.77 -1.31
CA ALA A 112 -24.54 3.26 -2.28
C ALA A 112 -23.72 4.43 -1.72
N ARG A 113 -24.37 5.42 -1.08
CA ARG A 113 -23.68 6.56 -0.47
C ARG A 113 -22.76 6.13 0.68
N ILE A 114 -23.23 5.23 1.54
CA ILE A 114 -22.40 4.70 2.64
C ILE A 114 -21.20 3.95 2.08
N ALA A 115 -21.41 3.10 1.08
CA ALA A 115 -20.34 2.34 0.42
C ALA A 115 -19.32 3.26 -0.27
N LEU A 116 -19.76 4.34 -0.92
CA LEU A 116 -18.86 5.34 -1.51
C LEU A 116 -18.01 6.04 -0.44
N VAL A 117 -18.60 6.44 0.69
CA VAL A 117 -17.88 7.14 1.75
C VAL A 117 -16.89 6.21 2.45
N VAL A 118 -17.36 5.04 2.88
CA VAL A 118 -16.53 4.07 3.63
C VAL A 118 -15.47 3.45 2.72
N GLY A 119 -15.87 3.00 1.52
CA GLY A 119 -14.97 2.45 0.52
C GLY A 119 -13.96 3.49 0.05
N GLY A 120 -14.41 4.71 -0.26
CA GLY A 120 -13.54 5.80 -0.69
C GLY A 120 -12.51 6.17 0.36
N ALA A 121 -12.93 6.32 1.62
CA ALA A 121 -12.00 6.57 2.73
C ALA A 121 -10.96 5.45 2.87
N TRP A 122 -11.38 4.18 2.79
CA TRP A 122 -10.46 3.04 2.84
C TRP A 122 -9.49 3.00 1.66
N PHE A 123 -9.98 3.09 0.42
CA PHE A 123 -9.13 2.94 -0.76
C PHE A 123 -8.19 4.14 -0.95
N VAL A 124 -8.60 5.34 -0.56
CA VAL A 124 -7.69 6.50 -0.49
C VAL A 124 -6.63 6.29 0.60
N TYR A 125 -7.03 5.80 1.78
CA TYR A 125 -6.07 5.44 2.81
C TYR A 125 -5.08 4.37 2.31
N ALA A 126 -5.56 3.33 1.65
CA ALA A 126 -4.74 2.26 1.09
C ALA A 126 -3.78 2.79 0.03
N ALA A 127 -4.25 3.63 -0.89
CA ALA A 127 -3.44 4.22 -1.96
C ALA A 127 -2.26 5.06 -1.45
N LEU A 128 -2.41 5.68 -0.28
CA LEU A 128 -1.44 6.62 0.29
C LEU A 128 -0.57 6.00 1.38
N MET A 129 -1.13 5.13 2.23
CA MET A 129 -0.52 4.76 3.51
C MET A 129 -0.25 3.27 3.64
N VAL A 130 -0.91 2.42 2.85
CA VAL A 130 -0.89 0.97 3.05
C VAL A 130 -0.48 0.26 1.76
N PRO A 131 0.82 0.08 1.53
CA PRO A 131 1.30 -0.63 0.36
C PRO A 131 0.82 -2.09 0.35
N ALA A 132 0.57 -2.62 -0.84
CA ALA A 132 0.18 -4.01 -1.04
C ALA A 132 1.27 -4.99 -0.59
N SER A 133 2.53 -4.68 -0.87
CA SER A 133 3.69 -5.43 -0.40
C SER A 133 4.81 -4.47 0.00
N SER A 134 5.48 -4.78 1.11
CA SER A 134 6.54 -3.94 1.65
C SER A 134 7.54 -4.76 2.44
N ILE A 135 8.75 -4.25 2.53
CA ILE A 135 9.85 -4.89 3.24
C ILE A 135 10.41 -3.91 4.25
N ARG A 136 10.34 -4.29 5.52
CA ARG A 136 10.93 -3.54 6.62
C ARG A 136 12.31 -4.09 6.94
N LEU A 137 13.30 -3.21 6.88
CA LEU A 137 14.68 -3.48 7.26
C LEU A 137 14.80 -3.38 8.78
N GLY A 138 14.61 -4.49 9.49
CA GLY A 138 14.80 -4.55 10.94
C GLY A 138 16.27 -4.74 11.31
N SER A 139 16.63 -4.47 12.57
CA SER A 139 18.00 -4.63 13.07
C SER A 139 18.49 -6.09 13.06
N GLU A 140 17.60 -7.04 13.33
CA GLU A 140 17.93 -8.47 13.45
C GLU A 140 17.44 -9.30 12.25
N ALA A 141 16.38 -8.85 11.59
CA ALA A 141 15.75 -9.58 10.50
C ALA A 141 15.09 -8.65 9.49
N LEU A 142 14.97 -9.16 8.27
CA LEU A 142 14.13 -8.61 7.24
C LEU A 142 12.67 -9.05 7.49
N VAL A 143 11.73 -8.12 7.48
CA VAL A 143 10.30 -8.43 7.60
C VAL A 143 9.59 -8.09 6.31
N GLN A 144 9.17 -9.11 5.58
CA GLN A 144 8.32 -8.98 4.41
C GLN A 144 6.86 -8.99 4.85
N ILE A 145 6.10 -7.98 4.39
CA ILE A 145 4.69 -7.79 4.71
C ILE A 145 3.94 -7.81 3.38
N ASP A 146 3.16 -8.86 3.15
CA ASP A 146 2.32 -9.04 1.98
C ASP A 146 0.85 -8.98 2.37
N ARG A 147 0.11 -8.03 1.80
CA ARG A 147 -1.32 -7.85 2.05
C ARG A 147 -2.13 -8.36 0.88
N ALA A 148 -3.32 -8.89 1.16
CA ALA A 148 -4.31 -9.12 0.11
C ALA A 148 -4.58 -7.79 -0.63
N HIS A 149 -4.57 -7.80 -1.96
CA HIS A 149 -4.65 -6.59 -2.76
C HIS A 149 -5.40 -6.82 -4.08
N ILE A 150 -5.89 -5.71 -4.66
CA ILE A 150 -6.38 -5.66 -6.04
C ILE A 150 -5.45 -4.71 -6.80
N ALA A 151 -4.70 -5.25 -7.76
CA ALA A 151 -3.55 -4.59 -8.39
C ALA A 151 -2.52 -4.13 -7.33
N GLU A 152 -2.47 -2.85 -6.96
CA GLU A 152 -1.58 -2.37 -5.87
C GLU A 152 -2.34 -1.77 -4.68
N LEU A 153 -3.68 -1.85 -4.67
CA LEU A 153 -4.48 -1.37 -3.55
C LEU A 153 -4.68 -2.48 -2.52
N SER A 154 -4.16 -2.25 -1.32
CA SER A 154 -4.34 -3.16 -0.20
C SER A 154 -5.81 -3.22 0.24
N LEU A 155 -6.22 -4.44 0.57
CA LEU A 155 -7.52 -4.73 1.14
C LEU A 155 -7.41 -4.79 2.68
N PRO A 156 -8.50 -4.53 3.42
CA PRO A 156 -8.49 -4.55 4.90
C PRO A 156 -8.40 -5.97 5.49
N PHE A 157 -8.05 -6.96 4.69
CA PHE A 157 -8.10 -8.37 5.05
C PHE A 157 -6.72 -8.88 5.48
N THR A 158 -6.47 -10.17 5.25
CA THR A 158 -5.28 -10.89 5.70
C THR A 158 -3.98 -10.20 5.29
N THR A 159 -3.09 -10.09 6.27
CA THR A 159 -1.71 -9.68 6.09
C THR A 159 -0.84 -10.89 6.43
N ASN A 160 0.01 -11.28 5.49
CA ASN A 160 1.01 -12.31 5.70
C ASN A 160 2.32 -11.61 6.03
N GLU A 161 2.94 -12.01 7.13
CA GLU A 161 4.24 -11.50 7.53
C GLU A 161 5.25 -12.65 7.51
N ARG A 162 6.37 -12.45 6.84
CA ARG A 162 7.49 -13.39 6.80
C ARG A 162 8.72 -12.69 7.33
N THR A 163 9.31 -13.24 8.37
CA THR A 163 10.54 -12.74 8.97
C THR A 163 11.71 -13.63 8.55
N THR A 164 12.75 -13.03 8.00
CA THR A 164 13.96 -13.71 7.54
C THR A 164 15.18 -13.10 8.26
N PRO A 165 15.86 -13.84 9.14
CA PRO A 165 17.05 -13.34 9.84
C PRO A 165 18.17 -12.96 8.87
N TRP A 166 18.89 -11.87 9.14
CA TRP A 166 20.01 -11.43 8.28
C TRP A 166 21.10 -12.49 8.12
N ALA A 167 21.33 -13.31 9.15
CA ALA A 167 22.29 -14.42 9.12
C ALA A 167 21.99 -15.49 8.05
N THR A 168 20.78 -15.52 7.50
CA THR A 168 20.34 -16.48 6.48
C THR A 168 20.26 -15.88 5.08
N ILE A 169 20.66 -14.61 4.94
CA ILE A 169 20.58 -13.84 3.70
C ILE A 169 21.97 -13.81 3.06
N ASP A 170 22.07 -14.42 1.89
CA ASP A 170 23.20 -14.30 0.97
C ASP A 170 23.30 -12.86 0.43
N PRO A 171 24.48 -12.42 -0.06
CA PRO A 171 24.71 -11.02 -0.39
C PRO A 171 23.65 -10.46 -1.32
N VAL A 172 23.10 -9.30 -0.94
CA VAL A 172 22.14 -8.52 -1.73
C VAL A 172 22.73 -8.25 -3.11
N GLN A 173 22.00 -8.47 -4.20
CA GLN A 173 22.45 -8.20 -5.57
C GLN A 173 21.49 -7.25 -6.28
N VAL A 174 22.00 -6.47 -7.22
CA VAL A 174 21.16 -5.72 -8.16
C VAL A 174 21.06 -6.56 -9.42
N GLU A 175 19.86 -7.05 -9.71
CA GLU A 175 19.55 -7.79 -10.92
C GLU A 175 18.79 -6.88 -11.88
N GLU A 176 19.28 -6.77 -13.11
CA GLU A 176 18.51 -6.24 -14.23
C GLU A 176 17.67 -7.38 -14.82
N ARG A 177 16.35 -7.18 -14.89
CA ARG A 177 15.43 -8.10 -15.55
C ARG A 177 14.72 -7.36 -16.68
N THR A 178 14.76 -7.94 -17.87
CA THR A 178 13.97 -7.46 -19.00
C THR A 178 12.66 -8.23 -19.02
N ASP A 179 11.54 -7.53 -18.86
CA ASP A 179 10.21 -8.16 -18.82
C ASP A 179 9.68 -8.51 -20.23
N ASP A 180 10.24 -7.90 -21.27
CA ASP A 180 9.81 -8.03 -22.66
C ASP A 180 11.00 -8.35 -23.58
N PRO A 181 10.94 -9.38 -24.46
CA PRO A 181 11.94 -9.63 -25.49
C PRO A 181 12.21 -8.43 -26.42
N SER A 182 11.32 -7.42 -26.46
CA SER A 182 11.54 -6.18 -27.21
C SER A 182 12.60 -5.25 -26.59
N GLY A 183 12.99 -5.46 -25.33
CA GLY A 183 13.98 -4.63 -24.62
C GLY A 183 13.45 -3.28 -24.12
N ASN A 184 12.19 -2.95 -24.38
CA ASN A 184 11.61 -1.64 -24.06
C ASN A 184 11.13 -1.50 -22.60
N ASN A 185 11.22 -2.57 -21.80
CA ASN A 185 10.78 -2.54 -20.41
C ASN A 185 11.81 -3.23 -19.52
N VAL A 186 12.66 -2.42 -18.90
CA VAL A 186 13.74 -2.87 -18.03
C VAL A 186 13.35 -2.64 -16.58
N ARG A 187 13.51 -3.68 -15.77
CA ARG A 187 13.21 -3.71 -14.35
C ARG A 187 14.50 -3.92 -13.58
N TYR A 188 14.87 -2.95 -12.75
CA TYR A 188 15.97 -3.09 -11.80
C TYR A 188 15.41 -3.59 -10.47
N CYS A 189 15.90 -4.74 -10.01
CA CYS A 189 15.50 -5.36 -8.76
C CYS A 189 16.68 -5.44 -7.81
N ILE A 190 16.52 -4.95 -6.59
CA ILE A 190 17.43 -5.34 -5.50
C ILE A 190 16.90 -6.65 -4.95
N THR A 191 17.69 -7.71 -5.01
CA THR A 191 17.30 -9.04 -4.53
C THR A 191 18.21 -9.50 -3.39
N ALA A 192 17.60 -10.11 -2.38
CA ALA A 192 18.27 -10.84 -1.31
C ALA A 192 18.00 -12.33 -1.52
N ARG A 193 19.05 -13.15 -1.58
CA ARG A 193 18.90 -14.60 -1.68
C ARG A 193 18.90 -15.21 -0.29
N THR A 194 18.07 -16.22 -0.09
CA THR A 194 18.07 -17.07 1.11
C THR A 194 17.97 -18.53 0.65
N ASN A 195 18.17 -19.48 1.57
CA ASN A 195 18.20 -20.93 1.31
C ASN A 195 16.93 -21.43 0.57
N GLY A 196 16.94 -21.32 -0.76
CA GLY A 196 15.87 -21.74 -1.67
C GLY A 196 14.88 -20.66 -2.11
N SER A 197 15.03 -19.38 -1.75
CA SER A 197 14.14 -18.31 -2.26
C SER A 197 14.84 -16.98 -2.52
N VAL A 198 14.35 -16.24 -3.52
CA VAL A 198 14.79 -14.87 -3.84
C VAL A 198 13.75 -13.90 -3.30
N ILE A 199 14.17 -12.95 -2.47
CA ILE A 199 13.34 -11.89 -1.91
C ILE A 199 13.68 -10.60 -2.66
N THR A 200 12.71 -10.00 -3.35
CA THR A 200 12.89 -8.70 -4.00
C THR A 200 12.72 -7.60 -2.96
N LEU A 201 13.80 -6.90 -2.60
CA LEU A 201 13.85 -5.83 -1.61
C LEU A 201 13.25 -4.52 -2.13
N ALA A 202 13.57 -4.16 -3.36
CA ALA A 202 13.08 -2.97 -4.04
C ALA A 202 13.03 -3.23 -5.55
N GLU A 203 12.11 -2.57 -6.23
CA GLU A 203 11.92 -2.68 -7.67
C GLU A 203 11.74 -1.28 -8.27
N HIS A 204 12.36 -1.05 -9.42
CA HIS A 204 12.09 0.12 -10.24
C HIS A 204 11.98 -0.27 -11.71
N ARG A 205 10.96 0.28 -12.39
CA ARG A 205 10.68 0.03 -13.79
C ARG A 205 11.01 1.28 -14.60
N THR A 206 11.82 1.11 -15.65
CA THR A 206 12.14 2.17 -16.59
C THR A 206 11.75 1.76 -18.01
N GLU A 207 11.11 2.68 -18.74
CA GLU A 207 10.82 2.54 -20.17
C GLU A 207 12.07 2.77 -21.03
N THR A 208 13.13 3.34 -20.46
CA THR A 208 14.41 3.56 -21.14
C THR A 208 15.46 2.59 -20.62
N ALA A 209 15.80 1.59 -21.43
CA ALA A 209 16.97 0.75 -21.22
C ALA A 209 18.23 1.62 -21.17
N GLY A 210 19.08 1.43 -20.17
CA GLY A 210 20.37 2.13 -20.05
C GLY A 210 20.35 3.47 -19.29
N SER A 211 19.39 3.67 -18.38
CA SER A 211 19.52 4.74 -17.39
C SER A 211 20.57 4.34 -16.33
N ASP A 212 21.85 4.60 -16.62
CA ASP A 212 22.98 4.37 -15.69
C ASP A 212 22.69 4.98 -14.30
N THR A 213 21.91 6.07 -14.27
CA THR A 213 21.50 6.73 -13.02
C THR A 213 20.62 5.85 -12.13
N GLU A 214 19.65 5.11 -12.68
CA GLU A 214 18.78 4.24 -11.87
C GLU A 214 19.52 3.01 -11.36
N HIS A 215 20.38 2.44 -12.20
CA HIS A 215 21.25 1.34 -11.80
C HIS A 215 22.18 1.76 -10.64
N LEU A 216 22.85 2.91 -10.77
CA LEU A 216 23.71 3.46 -9.73
C LEU A 216 22.95 3.77 -8.43
N ARG A 217 21.70 4.23 -8.51
CA ARG A 217 20.85 4.46 -7.33
C ARG A 217 20.53 3.15 -6.61
N MET A 218 20.17 2.10 -7.36
CA MET A 218 19.92 0.76 -6.82
C MET A 218 21.18 0.15 -6.19
N GLU A 219 22.33 0.27 -6.85
CA GLU A 219 23.61 -0.22 -6.31
C GLU A 219 24.00 0.51 -5.02
N ARG A 220 23.82 1.82 -4.97
CA ARG A 220 24.06 2.62 -3.75
C ARG A 220 23.18 2.16 -2.60
N LEU A 221 21.89 1.90 -2.83
CA LEU A 221 21.01 1.38 -1.79
C LEU A 221 21.47 -0.02 -1.36
N ALA A 222 21.72 -0.93 -2.30
CA ALA A 222 22.17 -2.28 -2.03
C ALA A 222 23.46 -2.29 -1.18
N GLU A 223 24.43 -1.46 -1.51
CA GLU A 223 25.69 -1.34 -0.77
C GLU A 223 25.48 -0.78 0.65
N THR A 224 24.55 0.17 0.81
CA THR A 224 24.20 0.70 2.15
C THR A 224 23.56 -0.38 3.01
N ILE A 225 22.69 -1.21 2.42
CA ILE A 225 22.07 -2.35 3.12
C ILE A 225 23.14 -3.38 3.52
N ARG A 226 24.06 -3.73 2.60
CA ARG A 226 25.16 -4.67 2.88
C ARG A 226 26.04 -4.19 4.03
N THR A 227 26.51 -2.94 3.99
CA THR A 227 27.38 -2.37 5.02
C THR A 227 26.67 -2.23 6.37
N THR A 228 25.38 -1.92 6.38
CA THR A 228 24.63 -1.71 7.63
C THR A 228 24.22 -3.03 8.31
N TYR A 229 23.82 -4.05 7.55
CA TYR A 229 23.18 -5.25 8.09
C TYR A 229 23.95 -6.56 7.90
N LEU A 230 24.84 -6.66 6.90
CA LEU A 230 25.53 -7.92 6.56
C LEU A 230 27.02 -7.95 6.95
N GLN A 231 27.61 -6.82 7.34
CA GLN A 231 29.00 -6.72 7.78
C GLN A 231 29.19 -6.74 9.31
N ARG A 232 28.17 -7.12 10.08
CA ARG A 232 28.26 -7.33 11.54
C ARG A 232 28.65 -8.76 11.88
#